data_AF-A0A2P7AW56-F1
#
_entry.id   AF-A0A2P7AW56-F1
#
_cell.length_a   1.000
_cell.length_b   1.000
_cell.length_c   1.000
_cell.angle_alpha   90.00
_cell.angle_beta   90.00
_cell.angle_gamma   90.00
#
_symmetry.space_group_name_H-M   'P 1'
#
loop_
_entity.id
_entity.type
_entity.pdbx_description
1 polymer ?
#
loop_
_entity_poly.entity_id
_entity_poly.type
_entity_poly.pdbx_seq_one_letter_code
_entity_poly.pdbx_strand_id
1 'polypeptide(L)'
;MVEIETFDSVWDAIADTPAEAANLRARAELMRQISQIIDENGWKQTESAVRCDVSQPRINDLLRGRVSRFSLDALVNIATALGRRVHIELKAA
;
A
#
# COMPACT_ATOMS: atom_id res chain seq x y z
N MET A 1 29.06 4.37 -21.46
CA MET A 1 28.00 3.37 -21.73
C MET A 1 27.11 3.33 -20.52
N VAL A 2 25.79 3.38 -20.69
CA VAL A 2 24.86 3.14 -19.58
C VAL A 2 24.71 1.62 -19.48
N GLU A 3 25.00 1.07 -18.32
CA GLU A 3 24.75 -0.35 -18.03
C GLU A 3 23.24 -0.53 -17.82
N ILE A 4 22.64 -1.51 -18.51
CA ILE A 4 21.21 -1.81 -18.39
C ILE A 4 21.08 -3.09 -17.58
N GLU A 5 20.45 -2.99 -16.43
CA GLU A 5 20.13 -4.11 -15.55
C GLU A 5 18.66 -4.53 -15.72
N THR A 6 18.38 -5.83 -15.56
CA THR A 6 17.04 -6.41 -15.64
C THR A 6 16.68 -7.08 -14.32
N PHE A 7 15.45 -6.87 -13.87
CA PHE A 7 14.95 -7.40 -12.59
C PHE A 7 13.61 -8.08 -12.79
N ASP A 8 13.29 -9.07 -11.94
CA ASP A 8 12.01 -9.79 -11.98
C ASP A 8 10.82 -8.92 -11.57
N SER A 9 11.06 -7.91 -10.71
CA SER A 9 10.08 -6.90 -10.38
C SER A 9 10.71 -5.52 -10.17
N VAL A 10 9.90 -4.48 -10.31
CA VAL A 10 10.31 -3.10 -10.02
C VAL A 10 10.81 -2.95 -8.57
N TRP A 11 10.25 -3.74 -7.64
CA TRP A 11 10.65 -3.68 -6.24
C TRP A 11 12.08 -4.19 -6.03
N ASP A 12 12.50 -5.19 -6.81
CA ASP A 12 13.87 -5.72 -6.74
C ASP A 12 14.88 -4.74 -7.34
N ALA A 13 14.44 -3.86 -8.25
CA ALA A 13 15.27 -2.82 -8.84
C ALA A 13 15.46 -1.58 -7.94
N ILE A 14 14.56 -1.35 -6.97
CA ILE A 14 14.56 -0.12 -6.16
C ILE A 14 14.78 -0.35 -4.66
N ALA A 15 14.89 -1.60 -4.22
CA ALA A 15 15.11 -1.96 -2.82
C ALA A 15 16.53 -2.46 -2.59
N ASP A 16 17.08 -2.19 -1.42
CA ASP A 16 18.45 -2.61 -1.08
C ASP A 16 18.52 -4.09 -0.70
N THR A 17 17.39 -4.69 -0.30
CA THR A 17 17.32 -6.08 0.14
C THR A 17 16.03 -6.77 -0.34
N PRO A 18 16.05 -8.12 -0.51
CA PRO A 18 14.83 -8.88 -0.82
C PRO A 18 13.71 -8.69 0.21
N ALA A 19 14.06 -8.54 1.49
CA ALA A 19 13.10 -8.30 2.56
C ALA A 19 12.41 -6.93 2.40
N GLU A 20 13.15 -5.91 2.01
CA GLU A 20 12.60 -4.58 1.72
C GLU A 20 11.71 -4.60 0.47
N ALA A 21 12.16 -5.26 -0.61
CA ALA A 21 11.36 -5.43 -1.83
C ALA A 21 10.01 -6.11 -1.52
N ALA A 22 10.02 -7.20 -0.75
CA ALA A 22 8.81 -7.89 -0.30
C ALA A 22 7.90 -6.99 0.54
N ASN A 23 8.47 -6.17 1.43
CA ASN A 23 7.71 -5.26 2.28
C ASN A 23 7.07 -4.12 1.47
N LEU A 24 7.81 -3.51 0.54
CA LEU A 24 7.29 -2.49 -0.38
C LEU A 24 6.17 -3.05 -1.24
N ARG A 25 6.37 -4.25 -1.80
CA ARG A 25 5.35 -4.94 -2.61
C ARG A 25 4.07 -5.20 -1.84
N ALA A 26 4.17 -5.76 -0.63
CA ALA A 26 3.02 -6.04 0.22
C ALA A 26 2.26 -4.76 0.60
N ARG A 27 2.99 -3.70 0.98
CA ARG A 27 2.38 -2.40 1.30
C ARG A 27 1.71 -1.76 0.10
N ALA A 28 2.36 -1.77 -1.07
CA ALA A 28 1.81 -1.20 -2.29
C ALA A 28 0.52 -1.91 -2.71
N GLU A 29 0.50 -3.24 -2.64
CA GLU A 29 -0.67 -4.03 -2.99
C GLU A 29 -1.86 -3.77 -2.05
N LEU A 30 -1.62 -3.75 -0.73
CA LEU A 30 -2.68 -3.45 0.24
C LEU A 30 -3.17 -1.99 0.11
N MET A 31 -2.26 -1.04 -0.10
CA MET A 31 -2.60 0.37 -0.35
C MET A 31 -3.46 0.53 -1.61
N ARG A 32 -3.15 -0.20 -2.68
CA ARG A 32 -3.93 -0.21 -3.93
C ARG A 32 -5.35 -0.71 -3.67
N GLN A 33 -5.51 -1.82 -2.96
CA GLN A 33 -6.84 -2.36 -2.63
C GLN A 33 -7.66 -1.40 -1.75
N ILE A 34 -7.04 -0.77 -0.75
CA ILE A 34 -7.71 0.26 0.07
C ILE A 34 -8.16 1.44 -0.80
N SER A 35 -7.28 1.93 -1.68
CA SER A 35 -7.59 3.04 -2.58
C SER A 35 -8.74 2.71 -3.53
N GLN A 36 -8.77 1.48 -4.04
CA GLN A 36 -9.87 0.98 -4.88
C GLN A 36 -11.20 0.95 -4.12
N ILE A 37 -11.21 0.49 -2.87
CA ILE A 37 -12.43 0.49 -2.04
C ILE A 37 -12.94 1.93 -1.84
N ILE A 38 -12.04 2.88 -1.57
CA ILE A 38 -12.41 4.30 -1.41
C ILE A 38 -13.05 4.84 -2.70
N ASP A 39 -12.44 4.54 -3.85
CA ASP A 39 -12.91 4.99 -5.17
C ASP A 39 -14.27 4.37 -5.55
N GLU A 40 -14.43 3.05 -5.37
CA GLU A 40 -15.67 2.32 -5.66
C GLU A 40 -16.87 2.83 -4.84
N ASN A 41 -16.62 3.36 -3.64
CA ASN A 41 -17.67 3.96 -2.81
C ASN A 41 -17.90 5.46 -3.09
N GLY A 42 -17.07 6.09 -3.93
CA GLY A 42 -17.20 7.50 -4.30
C GLY A 42 -16.97 8.48 -3.13
N TRP A 43 -16.24 8.06 -2.10
CA TRP A 43 -16.05 8.90 -0.92
C TRP A 43 -15.12 10.07 -1.20
N LYS A 44 -15.49 11.24 -0.68
CA LYS A 44 -14.56 12.38 -0.62
C LYS A 44 -13.44 12.08 0.37
N GLN A 45 -12.32 12.77 0.22
CA GLN A 45 -11.15 12.61 1.12
C GLN A 45 -11.48 12.84 2.60
N THR A 46 -12.37 13.80 2.88
CA THR A 46 -12.87 14.10 4.24
C THR A 46 -13.65 12.92 4.84
N GLU A 47 -14.52 12.29 4.05
CA GLU A 47 -15.29 11.12 4.47
C GLU A 47 -14.39 9.88 4.62
N SER A 48 -13.48 9.69 3.67
CA SER A 48 -12.50 8.59 3.70
C SER A 48 -11.65 8.64 4.97
N ALA A 49 -11.28 9.84 5.42
CA ALA A 49 -10.50 10.03 6.64
C ALA A 49 -11.24 9.50 7.87
N VAL A 50 -12.54 9.83 8.00
CA VAL A 50 -13.39 9.34 9.09
C VAL A 50 -13.56 7.82 9.02
N ARG A 51 -13.83 7.27 7.83
CA ARG A 51 -14.06 5.82 7.65
C ARG A 51 -12.81 4.96 7.84
N CYS A 52 -11.65 5.50 7.48
CA CYS A 52 -10.36 4.83 7.64
C CYS A 52 -9.72 5.08 9.01
N ASP A 53 -10.36 5.86 9.88
CA ASP A 53 -9.85 6.30 11.18
C ASP A 53 -8.44 6.93 11.11
N VAL A 54 -8.24 7.85 10.16
CA VAL A 54 -6.99 8.58 9.98
C VAL A 54 -7.23 10.04 9.61
N SER A 55 -6.17 10.86 9.63
CA SER A 55 -6.27 12.26 9.20
C SER A 55 -6.41 12.40 7.68
N GLN A 56 -7.00 13.51 7.21
CA GLN A 56 -7.11 13.81 5.78
C GLN A 56 -5.75 13.87 5.05
N PRO A 57 -4.69 14.49 5.60
CA PRO A 57 -3.37 14.43 4.98
C PRO A 57 -2.85 13.01 4.81
N ARG A 58 -3.22 12.09 5.71
CA ARG A 58 -2.83 10.68 5.61
C ARG A 58 -3.61 9.96 4.51
N ILE A 59 -4.92 10.21 4.37
CA ILE A 59 -5.66 9.75 3.18
C ILE A 59 -5.04 10.29 1.89
N ASN A 60 -4.61 11.56 1.89
CA ASN A 60 -3.97 12.14 0.73
C ASN A 60 -2.67 11.42 0.35
N ASP A 61 -1.82 11.09 1.34
CA ASP A 61 -0.62 10.31 1.09
C ASP A 61 -0.94 8.90 0.58
N LEU A 62 -2.01 8.27 1.11
CA LEU A 62 -2.48 6.95 0.69
C LEU A 62 -2.94 6.96 -0.78
N LEU A 63 -3.84 7.89 -1.14
CA LEU A 63 -4.38 8.01 -2.50
C LEU A 63 -3.33 8.44 -3.53
N ARG A 64 -2.25 9.10 -3.09
CA ARG A 64 -1.09 9.43 -3.93
C ARG A 64 -0.06 8.30 -4.01
N GLY A 65 -0.32 7.13 -3.45
CA GLY A 65 0.56 5.97 -3.54
C GLY A 65 1.89 6.15 -2.79
N ARG A 66 1.94 6.96 -1.73
CA ARG A 66 3.19 7.20 -0.97
C ARG A 66 3.50 6.04 -0.03
N VAL A 67 3.79 4.87 -0.61
CA VAL A 67 4.02 3.59 0.08
C VAL A 67 5.01 3.70 1.25
N SER A 68 6.10 4.47 1.08
CA SER A 68 7.13 4.65 2.11
C SER A 68 6.63 5.33 3.40
N ARG A 69 5.48 6.03 3.38
CA ARG A 69 4.88 6.70 4.54
C ARG A 69 3.97 5.81 5.40
N PHE A 70 3.80 4.57 4.98
CA PHE A 70 2.92 3.61 5.65
C PHE A 70 3.72 2.38 6.07
N SER A 71 3.51 1.93 7.30
CA SER A 71 3.87 0.57 7.69
C SER A 71 2.81 -0.39 7.18
N LEU A 72 3.14 -1.68 7.09
CA LEU A 72 2.15 -2.72 6.78
C LEU A 72 1.04 -2.75 7.84
N ASP A 73 1.40 -2.67 9.12
CA ASP A 73 0.47 -2.59 10.25
C ASP A 73 -0.55 -1.44 10.11
N ALA A 74 -0.10 -0.23 9.74
CA ALA A 74 -1.00 0.89 9.54
C ALA A 74 -2.02 0.64 8.41
N LEU A 75 -1.60 -0.03 7.34
CA LEU A 75 -2.51 -0.38 6.24
C LEU A 75 -3.51 -1.47 6.66
N VAL A 76 -3.09 -2.43 7.50
CA VAL A 76 -3.99 -3.44 8.08
C VAL A 76 -5.07 -2.78 8.95
N ASN A 77 -4.69 -1.80 9.78
CA ASN A 77 -5.63 -1.05 10.61
C ASN A 77 -6.63 -0.26 9.77
N ILE A 78 -6.17 0.41 8.71
CA ILE A 78 -7.05 1.13 7.77
C ILE A 78 -8.02 0.17 7.07
N ALA A 79 -7.55 -0.97 6.57
CA ALA A 79 -8.41 -1.97 5.93
C ALA A 79 -9.48 -2.51 6.91
N THR A 80 -9.09 -2.71 8.18
CA THR A 80 -10.01 -3.16 9.24
C THR A 80 -11.07 -2.10 9.56
N ALA A 81 -10.69 -0.82 9.62
CA ALA A 81 -11.63 0.29 9.80
C ALA A 81 -12.67 0.37 8.67
N LEU A 82 -12.28 -0.02 7.45
CA LEU A 82 -13.17 -0.18 6.30
C LEU A 82 -14.02 -1.47 6.32
N GLY A 83 -14.00 -2.23 7.43
CA GLY A 83 -14.74 -3.48 7.56
C GLY A 83 -14.22 -4.59 6.66
N ARG A 84 -12.94 -4.55 6.26
CA ARG A 84 -12.29 -5.61 5.49
C ARG A 84 -11.46 -6.51 6.38
N ARG A 85 -11.38 -7.79 6.00
CA ARG A 85 -10.47 -8.76 6.60
C ARG A 85 -9.22 -8.88 5.74
N VAL A 86 -8.05 -8.72 6.35
CA VAL A 86 -6.77 -8.95 5.68
C VAL A 86 -6.42 -10.44 5.75
N HIS A 87 -5.97 -11.00 4.62
CA HIS A 87 -5.43 -12.35 4.52
C HIS A 87 -4.05 -12.29 3.86
N ILE A 88 -3.09 -13.02 4.41
CA ILE A 88 -1.72 -13.10 3.90
C ILE A 88 -1.44 -14.58 3.59
N GLU A 89 -0.95 -14.82 2.39
CA GLU A 89 -0.57 -16.15 1.89
C GLU A 89 0.93 -16.16 1.62
N LEU A 90 1.60 -17.26 1.96
CA LEU A 90 3.00 -17.51 1.61
C LEU A 90 3.09 -18.39 0.36
N LYS A 91 3.97 -18.02 -0.56
CA LYS A 91 4.25 -18.79 -1.78
C LYS A 91 5.71 -19.25 -1.77
N ALA A 92 5.99 -20.32 -2.50
CA ALA A 92 7.37 -20.74 -2.74
C ALA A 92 8.14 -19.60 -3.44
N ALA A 93 9.38 -19.38 -3.01
CA ALA A 93 10.29 -18.41 -3.60
C ALA A 93 10.94 -18.97 -4.87
#